data_AF-A0AAD5YTH7-F1
#
_entry.id   AF-A0AAD5YTH7-F1
#
_cell.length_a   1.000
_cell.length_b   1.000
_cell.length_c   1.000
_cell.angle_alpha   90.00
_cell.angle_beta   90.00
_cell.angle_gamma   90.00
#
_symmetry.space_group_name_H-M   'P 1'
#
loop_
_entity.id
_entity.type
_entity.pdbx_description
1 polymer ?
#
loop_
_entity_poly.entity_id
_entity_poly.type
_entity_poly.pdbx_seq_one_letter_code
_entity_poly.pdbx_strand_id
1 'polypeptide(L)'
;MVKFYDTIPDFVVPWLKAQKVFWVATAPLTGEGHVNVSPKGIFEGNFCVVDEKSVWYEDLTGSGVETISHLRENGRITVMFTAFDGPPRICRLFGKG
;
A
#
# COMPACT_ATOMS: atom_id res chain seq x y z
N MET A 1 12.59 -5.85 -16.15
CA MET A 1 12.10 -4.52 -16.57
C MET A 1 10.82 -4.24 -15.80
N VAL A 2 10.63 -3.01 -15.28
CA VAL A 2 9.39 -2.66 -14.57
C VAL A 2 8.23 -2.64 -15.58
N LYS A 3 7.05 -3.11 -15.17
CA LYS A 3 5.83 -3.04 -15.99
C LYS A 3 4.77 -2.26 -15.23
N PHE A 4 4.24 -1.24 -15.88
CA PHE A 4 3.12 -0.45 -15.38
C PHE A 4 1.82 -0.96 -15.97
N TYR A 5 0.76 -0.85 -15.18
CA TYR A 5 -0.61 -1.19 -15.56
C TYR A 5 -1.51 -0.05 -15.11
N ASP A 6 -2.53 0.29 -15.91
CA ASP A 6 -3.51 1.31 -15.57
C ASP A 6 -4.57 0.81 -14.56
N THR A 7 -4.63 -0.51 -14.38
CA THR A 7 -5.55 -1.23 -13.49
C THR A 7 -4.80 -2.32 -12.74
N ILE A 8 -5.40 -2.83 -11.67
CA ILE A 8 -4.98 -4.00 -10.90
C ILE A 8 -5.39 -5.24 -11.70
N PRO A 9 -4.46 -5.95 -12.36
CA PRO A 9 -4.84 -7.08 -13.20
C PRO A 9 -5.31 -8.25 -12.34
N ASP A 10 -6.36 -8.96 -12.73
CA ASP A 10 -6.92 -10.06 -11.93
C ASP A 10 -5.89 -11.10 -11.50
N PHE A 11 -4.91 -11.40 -12.35
CA PHE A 11 -3.85 -12.36 -12.04
C PHE A 11 -2.92 -11.93 -10.89
N VAL A 12 -2.87 -10.63 -10.53
CA VAL A 12 -2.04 -10.15 -9.42
C VAL A 12 -2.75 -10.30 -8.08
N VAL A 13 -4.09 -10.21 -8.06
CA VAL A 13 -4.89 -10.13 -6.83
C VAL A 13 -4.64 -11.31 -5.88
N PRO A 14 -4.61 -12.59 -6.33
CA PRO A 14 -4.31 -13.71 -5.44
C PRO A 14 -2.93 -13.58 -4.80
N TRP A 15 -1.95 -13.06 -5.54
CA TRP A 15 -0.59 -12.87 -5.04
C TRP A 15 -0.50 -11.73 -4.02
N LEU A 16 -1.23 -10.62 -4.21
CA LEU A 16 -1.28 -9.53 -3.22
C LEU A 16 -1.83 -10.03 -1.88
N LYS A 17 -2.95 -10.78 -1.93
CA LYS A 17 -3.63 -11.31 -0.74
C LYS A 17 -2.84 -12.39 0.00
N ALA A 18 -1.90 -13.04 -0.68
CA ALA A 18 -1.05 -14.08 -0.08
C ALA A 18 0.17 -13.54 0.67
N GLN A 19 0.47 -12.24 0.59
CA GLN A 19 1.61 -11.68 1.32
C GLN A 19 1.32 -11.59 2.81
N LYS A 20 2.36 -11.62 3.66
CA LYS A 20 2.23 -11.52 5.12
C LYS A 20 2.17 -10.07 5.62
N VAL A 21 2.75 -9.16 4.84
CA VAL A 21 2.87 -7.73 5.13
C VAL A 21 2.82 -6.93 3.83
N PHE A 22 2.20 -5.76 3.87
CA PHE A 22 2.39 -4.70 2.89
C PHE A 22 2.94 -3.45 3.57
N TRP A 23 3.48 -2.55 2.78
CA TRP A 23 4.07 -1.31 3.24
C TRP A 23 3.24 -0.14 2.72
N VAL A 24 2.87 0.77 3.61
CA VAL A 24 2.24 2.03 3.25
C VAL A 24 3.28 3.12 3.32
N ALA A 25 3.45 3.85 2.22
CA ALA A 25 4.33 5.00 2.14
C ALA A 25 3.54 6.27 1.82
N THR A 26 3.78 7.32 2.62
CA THR A 26 3.23 8.66 2.44
C THR A 26 4.30 9.70 2.76
N ALA A 27 4.13 10.92 2.25
CA ALA A 27 5.04 12.03 2.53
C ALA A 27 4.27 13.35 2.58
N PRO A 28 4.70 14.29 3.44
CA PRO A 28 4.10 15.61 3.50
C PRO A 28 4.51 16.44 2.27
N LEU A 29 3.85 17.58 2.07
CA LEU A 29 4.25 18.56 1.05
C LEU A 29 5.48 19.36 1.46
N THR A 30 5.64 19.61 2.76
CA THR A 30 6.83 20.27 3.30
C THR A 30 8.05 19.36 3.17
N GLY A 31 9.18 19.95 2.76
CA GLY A 31 10.47 19.26 2.72
C GLY A 31 11.09 19.02 4.11
N GLU A 32 10.53 19.62 5.16
CA GLU A 32 11.00 19.46 6.54
C GLU A 32 10.29 18.32 7.29
N GLY A 33 9.14 17.87 6.78
CA GLY A 33 8.36 16.81 7.42
C GLY A 33 8.93 15.42 7.14
N HIS A 34 8.57 14.45 7.99
CA HIS A 34 9.06 13.08 7.87
C HIS A 34 8.39 12.32 6.73
N VAL A 35 9.18 11.63 5.90
CA VAL A 35 8.65 10.59 5.02
C VAL A 35 8.22 9.41 5.89
N ASN A 36 6.98 8.97 5.73
CA ASN A 36 6.43 7.84 6.48
C ASN A 36 6.48 6.55 5.65
N VAL A 37 6.94 5.47 6.28
CA VAL A 37 6.83 4.10 5.77
C VAL A 37 6.40 3.21 6.92
N SER A 38 5.25 2.55 6.77
CA SER A 38 4.66 1.73 7.83
C SER A 38 4.36 0.31 7.33
N PRO A 39 4.87 -0.75 7.99
CA PRO A 39 4.40 -2.09 7.72
C PRO A 39 2.98 -2.29 8.25
N LYS A 40 2.16 -3.02 7.50
CA LYS A 40 0.81 -3.43 7.87
C LYS A 40 0.70 -4.93 7.63
N GLY A 41 0.31 -5.69 8.65
CA GLY A 41 0.08 -7.13 8.50
C GLY A 41 -1.05 -7.37 7.50
N ILE A 42 -1.02 -8.50 6.80
CA ILE A 42 -2.17 -8.97 6.02
C ILE A 42 -2.74 -10.17 6.74
N PHE A 43 -4.04 -10.10 7.02
CA PHE A 43 -4.84 -11.17 7.57
C PHE A 43 -6.26 -11.08 6.99
N GLU A 44 -7.08 -12.09 7.28
CA GLU A 44 -8.43 -12.15 6.74
C GLU A 44 -9.24 -10.91 7.16
N GLY A 45 -9.73 -10.15 6.17
CA GLY A 45 -10.60 -9.00 6.38
C GLY A 45 -9.93 -7.64 6.55
N ASN A 46 -8.60 -7.51 6.44
CA ASN A 46 -7.92 -6.22 6.67
C ASN A 46 -7.33 -5.56 5.42
N PHE A 47 -7.35 -6.24 4.27
CA PHE A 47 -7.00 -5.70 2.96
C PHE A 47 -7.94 -6.28 1.90
N CYS A 48 -8.48 -5.44 1.03
CA CYS A 48 -9.37 -5.86 -0.04
C CYS A 48 -9.14 -5.08 -1.33
N VAL A 49 -9.27 -5.79 -2.45
CA VAL A 49 -9.38 -5.18 -3.79
C VAL A 49 -10.87 -5.06 -4.08
N VAL A 50 -11.36 -3.83 -4.20
CA VAL A 50 -12.79 -3.50 -4.42
C VAL A 50 -13.14 -3.66 -5.89
N ASP A 51 -12.31 -3.09 -6.75
CA ASP A 51 -12.44 -3.12 -8.20
C ASP A 51 -11.04 -3.02 -8.85
N GLU A 52 -11.00 -2.86 -10.17
CA GLU A 52 -9.76 -2.78 -10.94
C GLU A 52 -8.87 -1.56 -10.62
N LYS A 53 -9.34 -0.59 -9.83
CA LYS A 53 -8.63 0.66 -9.48
C LYS A 53 -8.68 1.04 -8.01
N SER A 54 -9.44 0.28 -7.20
CA SER A 54 -9.73 0.64 -5.82
C SER A 54 -9.37 -0.50 -4.87
N VAL A 55 -8.70 -0.16 -3.77
CA VAL A 55 -8.44 -1.06 -2.65
C VAL A 55 -8.78 -0.36 -1.35
N TRP A 56 -9.02 -1.13 -0.30
CA TRP A 56 -9.02 -0.61 1.07
C TRP A 56 -8.16 -1.49 1.96
N TYR A 57 -7.66 -0.90 3.03
CA TYR A 57 -7.08 -1.62 4.15
C TYR A 57 -7.54 -1.00 5.46
N GLU A 58 -7.52 -1.78 6.53
CA GLU A 58 -7.85 -1.28 7.85
C GLU A 58 -6.65 -0.54 8.47
N ASP A 59 -6.80 0.76 8.70
CA ASP A 59 -5.76 1.56 9.37
C ASP A 59 -5.89 1.44 10.89
N LEU A 60 -5.29 0.38 11.42
CA LEU A 60 -5.29 0.05 12.83
C LEU A 60 -4.44 1.02 13.67
N THR A 61 -4.63 0.97 14.99
CA THR A 61 -3.91 1.79 15.98
C THR A 61 -2.39 1.60 15.88
N GLY A 62 -1.63 2.69 15.99
CA GLY A 62 -0.16 2.69 15.96
C GLY A 62 0.43 3.94 16.62
N SER A 63 1.74 3.92 16.87
CA SER A 63 2.46 4.92 17.68
C SER A 63 2.75 6.27 16.98
N GLY A 64 2.21 6.49 15.79
CA GLY A 64 2.34 7.74 15.03
C GLY A 64 1.42 7.69 13.82
N VAL A 65 0.46 8.61 13.73
CA VAL A 65 -0.56 8.60 12.66
C VAL A 65 -0.15 9.51 11.50
N GLU A 66 1.08 9.35 11.02
CA GLU A 66 1.62 10.16 9.89
C GLU A 66 0.89 9.86 8.58
N THR A 67 0.45 8.61 8.39
CA THR A 67 -0.29 8.21 7.18
C THR A 67 -1.56 9.05 7.00
N ILE A 68 -2.44 9.13 8.01
CA ILE A 68 -3.67 9.92 7.90
C ILE A 68 -3.39 11.43 7.79
N SER A 69 -2.34 11.92 8.45
CA SER A 69 -1.95 13.34 8.40
C SER A 69 -1.55 13.73 6.97
N HIS A 70 -0.70 12.93 6.32
CA HIS A 70 -0.30 13.17 4.93
C HIS A 70 -1.45 12.98 3.93
N LEU A 71 -2.33 11.99 4.15
CA LEU A 71 -3.52 11.80 3.31
C LEU A 71 -4.46 13.01 3.41
N ARG A 72 -4.71 13.53 4.60
CA ARG A 72 -5.52 14.76 4.78
C ARG A 72 -4.89 15.99 4.15
N GLU A 73 -3.57 16.07 4.12
CA GLU A 73 -2.85 17.20 3.51
C GLU A 73 -2.85 17.13 1.98
N ASN A 74 -2.46 15.99 1.40
CA ASN A 74 -2.18 15.89 -0.03
C ASN A 74 -2.71 14.62 -0.71
N GLY A 75 -3.26 13.69 0.07
CA GLY A 75 -3.95 12.49 -0.42
C GLY A 75 -3.06 11.47 -1.11
N ARG A 76 -1.73 11.64 -1.19
CA ARG A 76 -0.86 10.71 -1.95
C ARG A 76 -0.45 9.51 -1.10
N ILE A 77 -0.56 8.32 -1.68
CA ILE A 77 -0.20 7.06 -1.01
C ILE A 77 0.38 6.05 -2.01
N THR A 78 1.34 5.27 -1.52
CA THR A 78 1.79 4.05 -2.20
C THR A 78 1.62 2.86 -1.26
N VAL A 79 1.01 1.79 -1.76
CA VAL A 79 0.94 0.51 -1.08
C VAL A 79 1.87 -0.46 -1.80
N MET A 80 2.85 -1.04 -1.11
CA MET A 80 3.83 -1.95 -1.69
C MET A 80 3.74 -3.34 -1.07
N PHE A 81 3.76 -4.36 -1.94
CA PHE A 81 3.82 -5.77 -1.61
C PHE A 81 5.17 -6.34 -2.01
N THR A 82 5.69 -7.27 -1.22
CA THR A 82 6.99 -7.92 -1.43
C THR A 82 6.86 -9.42 -1.24
N ALA A 83 7.42 -10.21 -2.16
CA ALA A 83 7.53 -11.65 -2.00
C ALA A 83 8.48 -11.99 -0.85
N PHE A 84 8.01 -12.81 0.10
CA PHE A 84 8.84 -13.45 1.11
C PHE A 84 9.25 -14.88 0.74
N ASP A 85 8.53 -15.47 -0.21
CA ASP A 85 8.71 -16.84 -0.68
C ASP A 85 8.75 -16.85 -2.22
N GLY A 86 9.54 -17.75 -2.80
CA GLY A 86 9.69 -17.88 -4.25
C GLY A 86 10.58 -16.81 -4.90
N PRO A 87 10.41 -16.55 -6.21
CA PRO A 87 11.21 -15.57 -6.93
C PRO A 87 11.04 -14.14 -6.40
N PRO A 88 12.09 -13.30 -6.46
CA PRO A 88 12.02 -11.91 -6.01
C PRO A 88 10.98 -11.14 -6.82
N ARG A 89 9.95 -10.63 -6.14
CA ARG A 89 8.85 -9.89 -6.76
C ARG A 89 8.38 -8.76 -5.84
N ILE A 90 8.08 -7.62 -6.44
CA ILE A 90 7.37 -6.53 -5.79
C ILE A 90 6.16 -6.10 -6.63
N CYS A 91 5.15 -5.55 -5.97
CA CYS A 91 4.05 -4.83 -6.63
C CYS A 91 3.81 -3.52 -5.86
N ARG A 92 3.56 -2.43 -6.58
CA ARG A 92 3.19 -1.15 -5.99
C ARG A 92 1.86 -0.72 -6.56
N LEU A 93 0.95 -0.34 -5.67
CA LEU A 93 -0.28 0.36 -5.99
C LEU A 93 -0.02 1.83 -5.68
N PHE A 94 -0.02 2.66 -6.71
CA PHE A 94 0.06 4.11 -6.57
C PHE A 94 -1.36 4.67 -6.60
N GLY A 95 -1.69 5.53 -5.66
CA GLY A 95 -3.07 6.01 -5.58
C GLY A 95 -3.24 7.25 -4.72
N LYS A 96 -4.51 7.51 -4.42
CA LYS A 96 -4.94 8.55 -3.51
C LYS A 96 -5.96 8.01 -2.51
N GLY A 97 -6.04 8.61 -1.32
CA GLY A 97 -6.95 8.22 -0.24
C GLY A 97 -7.16 9.34 0.78
#